data_AF-A0A971H988-F1
#
_entry.id   AF-A0A971H988-F1
#
_cell.length_a   1.000
_cell.length_b   1.000
_cell.length_c   1.000
_cell.angle_alpha   90.00
_cell.angle_beta   90.00
_cell.angle_gamma   90.00
#
_symmetry.space_group_name_H-M   'P 1'
#
loop_
_entity.id
_entity.type
_entity.pdbx_description
1 polymer ?
#
loop_
_entity_poly.entity_id
_entity_poly.type
_entity_poly.pdbx_seq_one_letter_code
_entity_poly.pdbx_strand_id
1 'polypeptide(L)'
;MRKNALFYLLATKLKNNLKEFVKKPAKLIFALFLIAMFGLTIFGASQGANDTERQLRDFSELSAIISGILILIFSMTFYTGLSRGGSIFKMPDVNFIFPSPINKRSVMFFGLIQQIGASLLVGIFIMFQYTNLHINYGIGISGLLLIFLVYSLTVFLGQTSAMLIYIFISHSDRKRTIAKNIFMAYIILLCAIIGFQVFKNQNDVLNVLVSAGNGLLLRSFPFAGWMAGFADGIFSGEYLQAALWLGISVLAFLAMLSAMSRSNREYYEDVLASTETAFNALSAAKEGSAATAPM
;
A
#
# COMPACT_ATOMS: atom_id res chain seq x y z
N MET A 1 32.62 -5.89 6.40
CA MET A 1 32.30 -4.58 7.01
C MET A 1 31.20 -3.76 6.31
N ARG A 2 31.00 -3.82 4.97
CA ARG A 2 30.06 -2.91 4.25
C ARG A 2 28.54 -3.13 4.49
N LYS A 3 28.05 -4.37 4.68
CA LYS A 3 26.62 -4.65 4.97
C LYS A 3 26.16 -4.05 6.31
N ASN A 4 27.08 -3.88 7.25
CA ASN A 4 26.78 -3.35 8.58
C ASN A 4 26.46 -1.85 8.54
N ALA A 5 26.95 -1.10 7.55
CA ALA A 5 26.73 0.35 7.49
C ALA A 5 25.28 0.73 7.13
N LEU A 6 24.68 0.06 6.14
CA LEU A 6 23.27 0.30 5.78
C LEU A 6 22.31 -0.15 6.88
N PHE A 7 22.59 -1.32 7.48
CA PHE A 7 21.80 -1.80 8.61
C PHE A 7 21.92 -0.87 9.82
N TYR A 8 23.14 -0.41 10.14
CA TYR A 8 23.39 0.58 11.17
C TYR A 8 22.62 1.88 10.89
N LEU A 9 22.60 2.36 9.65
CA LEU A 9 21.89 3.57 9.26
C LEU A 9 20.37 3.40 9.38
N LEU A 10 19.80 2.25 8.97
CA LEU A 10 18.38 1.91 9.19
C LEU A 10 18.04 1.88 10.68
N ALA A 11 18.82 1.14 11.47
CA ALA A 11 18.61 1.03 12.91
C ALA A 11 18.73 2.39 13.61
N THR A 12 19.71 3.20 13.20
CA THR A 12 19.91 4.55 13.74
C THR A 12 18.78 5.48 13.34
N LYS A 13 18.30 5.43 12.09
CA LYS A 13 17.11 6.17 11.65
C LYS A 13 15.86 5.77 12.43
N LEU A 14 15.60 4.48 12.61
CA LEU A 14 14.47 3.99 13.39
C LEU A 14 14.56 4.48 14.85
N LYS A 15 15.74 4.33 15.46
CA LYS A 15 16.01 4.81 16.82
C LYS A 15 15.82 6.33 16.92
N ASN A 16 16.30 7.09 15.94
CA ASN A 16 16.17 8.54 15.93
C ASN A 16 14.72 8.97 15.68
N ASN A 17 13.98 8.30 14.79
CA ASN A 17 12.56 8.54 14.58
C ASN A 17 11.77 8.29 15.87
N LEU A 18 12.05 7.21 16.59
CA LEU A 18 11.44 6.92 17.90
C LEU A 18 11.80 7.98 18.94
N LYS A 19 13.08 8.36 19.03
CA LYS A 19 13.52 9.44 19.94
C LYS A 19 12.86 10.77 19.60
N GLU A 20 12.78 11.12 18.32
CA GLU A 20 12.16 12.36 17.86
C GLU A 20 10.65 12.35 18.11
N PHE A 21 10.02 11.19 17.98
CA PHE A 21 8.61 10.99 18.30
C PHE A 21 8.32 11.26 19.78
N VAL A 22 9.19 10.79 20.68
CA VAL A 22 9.06 11.06 22.13
C VAL A 22 9.45 12.49 22.51
N LYS A 23 10.46 13.07 21.85
CA LYS A 23 10.93 14.42 22.19
C LYS A 23 10.04 15.55 21.66
N LYS A 24 9.24 15.30 20.61
CA LYS A 24 8.35 16.32 20.05
C LYS A 24 6.95 16.20 20.67
N PRO A 25 6.50 17.14 21.51
CA PRO A 25 5.23 17.04 22.23
C PRO A 25 4.02 16.89 21.28
N ALA A 26 4.04 17.56 20.13
CA ALA A 26 2.99 17.43 19.13
C ALA A 26 2.82 15.99 18.59
N LYS A 27 3.94 15.26 18.38
CA LYS A 27 3.89 13.87 17.90
C LYS A 27 3.33 12.93 18.97
N LEU A 28 3.68 13.16 20.24
CA LEU A 28 3.12 12.41 21.36
C LEU A 28 1.62 12.64 21.54
N ILE A 29 1.17 13.89 21.46
CA ILE A 29 -0.26 14.22 21.55
C ILE A 29 -1.04 13.51 20.43
N PHE A 30 -0.52 13.55 19.20
CA PHE A 30 -1.12 12.83 18.08
C PHE A 30 -1.14 11.31 18.29
N ALA A 31 -0.06 10.73 18.83
CA ALA A 31 0.00 9.31 19.18
C ALA A 31 -1.07 8.92 20.19
N LEU A 32 -1.19 9.71 21.26
CA LEU A 32 -2.16 9.49 22.32
C LEU A 32 -3.58 9.63 21.79
N PHE A 33 -3.83 10.59 20.91
CA PHE A 33 -5.09 10.73 20.20
C PHE A 33 -5.42 9.48 19.35
N LEU A 34 -4.47 8.95 18.56
CA LEU A 34 -4.70 7.72 17.78
C LEU A 34 -4.97 6.51 18.68
N ILE A 35 -4.25 6.37 19.78
CA ILE A 35 -4.47 5.28 20.75
C ILE A 35 -5.86 5.42 21.40
N ALA A 36 -6.26 6.64 21.79
CA ALA A 36 -7.57 6.90 22.36
C ALA A 36 -8.70 6.61 21.35
N MET A 37 -8.54 7.05 20.09
CA MET A 37 -9.48 6.74 19.00
C MET A 37 -9.58 5.24 18.77
N PHE A 38 -8.46 4.50 18.82
CA PHE A 38 -8.48 3.05 18.66
C PHE A 38 -9.12 2.34 19.87
N GLY A 39 -8.89 2.86 21.08
CA GLY A 39 -9.62 2.40 22.28
C GLY A 39 -11.13 2.60 22.14
N LEU A 40 -11.55 3.73 21.58
CA LEU A 40 -12.96 4.02 21.30
C LEU A 40 -13.55 3.08 20.24
N THR A 41 -12.79 2.68 19.22
CA THR A 41 -13.29 1.71 18.24
C THR A 41 -13.45 0.31 18.84
N ILE A 42 -12.56 -0.10 19.73
CA ILE A 42 -12.70 -1.36 20.49
C ILE A 42 -13.91 -1.29 21.43
N PHE A 43 -14.07 -0.19 22.16
CA PHE A 43 -15.22 0.00 23.04
C PHE A 43 -16.55 -0.01 22.27
N GLY A 44 -16.62 0.74 21.16
CA GLY A 44 -17.78 0.73 20.26
C GLY A 44 -18.07 -0.67 19.69
N ALA A 45 -17.02 -1.45 19.39
CA ALA A 45 -17.18 -2.84 18.95
C ALA A 45 -17.83 -3.70 20.03
N SER A 46 -17.38 -3.59 21.29
CA SER A 46 -17.96 -4.35 22.41
C SER A 46 -19.41 -3.97 22.69
N GLN A 47 -19.76 -2.68 22.59
CA GLN A 47 -21.13 -2.22 22.83
C GLN A 47 -22.09 -2.75 21.75
N GLY A 48 -21.74 -2.60 20.47
CA GLY A 48 -22.59 -3.10 19.38
C GLY A 48 -22.57 -4.62 19.24
N ALA A 49 -21.61 -5.32 19.86
CA ALA A 49 -21.59 -6.78 19.89
C ALA A 49 -22.62 -7.38 20.87
N ASN A 50 -23.08 -6.61 21.85
CA ASN A 50 -24.00 -7.06 22.90
C ASN A 50 -25.48 -6.96 22.50
N ASP A 51 -25.81 -6.48 21.30
CA ASP A 51 -27.18 -6.46 20.81
C ASP A 51 -27.68 -7.88 20.50
N THR A 52 -28.76 -8.29 21.18
CA THR A 52 -29.34 -9.64 21.10
C THR A 52 -29.97 -9.95 19.73
N GLU A 53 -30.30 -8.93 18.93
CA GLU A 53 -30.88 -9.06 17.57
C GLU A 53 -29.83 -9.02 16.45
N ARG A 54 -28.55 -9.10 16.79
CA ARG A 54 -27.45 -8.97 15.85
C ARG A 54 -27.43 -10.10 14.82
N GLN A 55 -27.70 -9.76 13.56
CA GLN A 55 -27.49 -10.64 12.41
C GLN A 55 -26.15 -10.33 11.76
N LEU A 56 -25.29 -11.35 11.64
CA LEU A 56 -24.03 -11.22 10.92
C LEU A 56 -24.30 -11.23 9.42
N ARG A 57 -23.65 -10.32 8.70
CA ARG A 57 -23.67 -10.26 7.24
C ARG A 57 -22.81 -11.38 6.66
N ASP A 58 -23.11 -11.77 5.44
CA ASP A 58 -22.35 -12.82 4.75
C ASP A 58 -20.89 -12.38 4.55
N PHE A 59 -19.98 -13.32 4.79
CA PHE A 59 -18.55 -13.11 4.63
C PHE A 59 -18.17 -12.81 3.18
N SER A 60 -18.93 -13.34 2.22
CA SER A 60 -18.74 -13.06 0.78
C SER A 60 -18.79 -11.56 0.48
N GLU A 61 -19.65 -10.80 1.19
CA GLU A 61 -19.74 -9.35 1.05
C GLU A 61 -18.45 -8.66 1.49
N LEU A 62 -17.90 -9.08 2.63
CA LEU A 62 -16.65 -8.52 3.11
C LEU A 62 -15.49 -8.82 2.18
N SER A 63 -15.39 -10.06 1.68
CA SER A 63 -14.35 -10.41 0.70
C SER A 63 -14.42 -9.53 -0.54
N ALA A 64 -15.62 -9.28 -1.07
CA ALA A 64 -15.81 -8.39 -2.21
C ALA A 64 -15.41 -6.94 -1.90
N ILE A 65 -15.73 -6.44 -0.70
CA ILE A 65 -15.30 -5.11 -0.23
C ILE A 65 -13.77 -5.04 -0.13
N ILE A 66 -13.13 -6.05 0.45
CA ILE A 66 -11.67 -6.15 0.55
C ILE A 66 -11.06 -6.12 -0.85
N SER A 67 -11.53 -6.96 -1.79
CA SER A 67 -11.09 -6.96 -3.18
C SER A 67 -11.17 -5.57 -3.81
N GLY A 68 -12.32 -4.91 -3.68
CA GLY A 68 -12.53 -3.56 -4.23
C GLY A 68 -11.56 -2.53 -3.65
N ILE A 69 -11.41 -2.51 -2.32
CA ILE A 69 -10.50 -1.58 -1.62
C ILE A 69 -9.04 -1.85 -1.99
N LEU A 70 -8.61 -3.12 -2.03
CA LEU A 70 -7.23 -3.48 -2.37
C LEU A 70 -6.89 -3.10 -3.81
N ILE A 71 -7.79 -3.32 -4.76
CA ILE A 71 -7.59 -2.93 -6.16
C ILE A 71 -7.55 -1.41 -6.29
N LEU A 72 -8.43 -0.69 -5.60
CA LEU A 72 -8.44 0.77 -5.60
C LEU A 72 -7.14 1.33 -5.03
N ILE A 73 -6.72 0.87 -3.84
CA ILE A 73 -5.51 1.39 -3.21
C ILE A 73 -4.26 1.02 -4.00
N PHE A 74 -4.18 -0.20 -4.54
CA PHE A 74 -3.11 -0.59 -5.42
C PHE A 74 -3.07 0.33 -6.64
N SER A 75 -4.20 0.59 -7.27
CA SER A 75 -4.28 1.42 -8.46
C SER A 75 -3.84 2.87 -8.22
N MET A 76 -4.30 3.48 -7.13
CA MET A 76 -3.86 4.83 -6.73
C MET A 76 -2.35 4.85 -6.43
N THR A 77 -1.88 3.87 -5.67
CA THR A 77 -0.48 3.74 -5.27
C THR A 77 0.43 3.52 -6.48
N PHE A 78 -0.02 2.69 -7.41
CA PHE A 78 0.71 2.37 -8.63
C PHE A 78 0.79 3.58 -9.56
N TYR A 79 -0.34 4.26 -9.80
CA TYR A 79 -0.41 5.46 -10.63
C TYR A 79 0.46 6.60 -10.11
N THR A 80 0.42 6.84 -8.79
CA THR A 80 1.25 7.85 -8.13
C THR A 80 2.74 7.48 -8.18
N GLY A 81 3.07 6.20 -7.97
CA GLY A 81 4.43 5.67 -8.11
C GLY A 81 5.02 5.90 -9.49
N LEU A 82 4.25 5.62 -10.55
CA LEU A 82 4.64 5.87 -11.94
C LEU A 82 4.87 7.35 -12.24
N SER A 83 4.15 8.24 -11.56
CA SER A 83 4.25 9.70 -11.77
C SER A 83 5.50 10.30 -11.13
N ARG A 84 5.85 9.83 -9.93
CA ARG A 84 6.91 10.42 -9.09
C ARG A 84 8.21 9.62 -9.10
N GLY A 85 8.36 8.72 -10.08
CA GLY A 85 9.54 7.85 -10.22
C GLY A 85 9.73 6.84 -9.11
N GLY A 86 8.69 6.58 -8.31
CA GLY A 86 8.77 5.68 -7.16
C GLY A 86 9.93 6.07 -6.24
N SER A 87 10.02 7.33 -5.81
CA SER A 87 11.02 7.82 -4.85
C SER A 87 10.94 7.03 -3.54
N ILE A 88 11.69 5.92 -3.51
CA ILE A 88 11.95 5.13 -2.32
C ILE A 88 12.99 5.85 -1.44
N PHE A 89 13.80 6.70 -2.05
CA PHE A 89 14.90 7.41 -1.42
C PHE A 89 14.52 8.85 -1.13
N LYS A 90 14.92 9.33 0.05
CA LYS A 90 14.83 10.74 0.42
C LYS A 90 16.08 11.48 -0.05
N MET A 91 16.02 12.81 -0.17
CA MET A 91 17.17 13.62 -0.62
C MET A 91 18.47 13.36 0.16
N PRO A 92 18.46 13.24 1.51
CA PRO A 92 19.68 12.86 2.24
C PRO A 92 20.21 11.47 1.86
N ASP A 93 19.33 10.52 1.55
CA ASP A 93 19.74 9.16 1.18
C ASP A 93 20.45 9.16 -0.16
N VAL A 94 19.97 9.96 -1.10
CA VAL A 94 20.61 10.16 -2.40
C VAL A 94 22.00 10.76 -2.21
N ASN A 95 22.12 11.83 -1.43
CA ASN A 95 23.39 12.53 -1.21
C ASN A 95 24.45 11.70 -0.47
N PHE A 96 24.05 10.80 0.43
CA PHE A 96 25.00 10.01 1.23
C PHE A 96 25.21 8.58 0.73
N ILE A 97 24.18 7.95 0.16
CA ILE A 97 24.22 6.53 -0.20
C ILE A 97 24.65 6.33 -1.64
N PHE A 98 24.24 7.19 -2.58
CA PHE A 98 24.57 7.02 -3.99
C PHE A 98 26.06 7.24 -4.31
N PRO A 99 26.77 8.24 -3.73
CA PRO A 99 28.21 8.38 -3.95
C PRO A 99 29.05 7.41 -3.12
N SER A 100 28.44 6.67 -2.18
CA SER A 100 29.18 5.72 -1.34
C SER A 100 29.61 4.47 -2.14
N PRO A 101 30.76 3.84 -1.82
CA PRO A 101 31.24 2.64 -2.51
C PRO A 101 30.48 1.37 -2.08
N ILE A 102 29.14 1.41 -2.14
CA ILE A 102 28.20 0.34 -1.79
C ILE A 102 27.59 -0.24 -3.07
N ASN A 103 27.35 -1.56 -3.07
CA ASN A 103 26.79 -2.23 -4.23
C ASN A 103 25.32 -1.83 -4.43
N LYS A 104 24.93 -1.50 -5.66
CA LYS A 104 23.60 -1.00 -6.05
C LYS A 104 22.44 -1.88 -5.57
N ARG A 105 22.61 -3.21 -5.61
CA ARG A 105 21.61 -4.14 -5.07
C ARG A 105 21.30 -3.86 -3.59
N SER A 106 22.32 -3.58 -2.78
CA SER A 106 22.13 -3.29 -1.35
C SER A 106 21.44 -1.95 -1.11
N VAL A 107 21.68 -0.96 -1.97
CA VAL A 107 20.99 0.34 -1.93
C VAL A 107 19.50 0.15 -2.24
N MET A 108 19.16 -0.63 -3.26
CA MET A 108 17.77 -0.97 -3.60
C MET A 108 17.06 -1.69 -2.44
N PHE A 109 17.67 -2.72 -1.85
CA PHE A 109 17.09 -3.41 -0.68
C PHE A 109 16.89 -2.48 0.52
N PHE A 110 17.84 -1.59 0.78
CA PHE A 110 17.69 -0.56 1.81
C PHE A 110 16.47 0.32 1.55
N GLY A 111 16.26 0.70 0.29
CA GLY A 111 15.08 1.41 -0.13
C GLY A 111 13.78 0.62 0.15
N LEU A 112 13.69 -0.62 -0.30
CA LEU A 112 12.50 -1.46 -0.09
C LEU A 112 12.13 -1.60 1.39
N ILE A 113 13.12 -1.69 2.28
CA ILE A 113 12.88 -1.74 3.73
C ILE A 113 12.24 -0.44 4.24
N GLN A 114 12.70 0.73 3.76
CA GLN A 114 12.06 2.01 4.11
C GLN A 114 10.62 2.07 3.60
N GLN A 115 10.37 1.48 2.44
CA GLN A 115 9.05 1.44 1.80
C GLN A 115 8.04 0.61 2.58
N ILE A 116 8.45 -0.54 3.14
CA ILE A 116 7.61 -1.36 4.04
C ILE A 116 7.15 -0.53 5.25
N GLY A 117 8.06 0.27 5.83
CA GLY A 117 7.71 1.15 6.94
C GLY A 117 6.64 2.18 6.55
N ALA A 118 6.76 2.79 5.37
CA ALA A 118 5.78 3.73 4.87
C ALA A 118 4.42 3.08 4.57
N SER A 119 4.39 1.88 3.98
CA SER A 119 3.14 1.18 3.66
C SER A 119 2.40 0.68 4.91
N LEU A 120 3.13 0.32 5.97
CA LEU A 120 2.55 0.03 7.29
C LEU A 120 1.86 1.26 7.89
N LEU A 121 2.49 2.44 7.80
CA LEU A 121 1.90 3.67 8.31
C LEU A 121 0.59 4.05 7.59
N VAL A 122 0.53 3.87 6.27
CA VAL A 122 -0.72 4.10 5.51
C VAL A 122 -1.81 3.12 5.94
N GLY A 123 -1.45 1.88 6.29
CA GLY A 123 -2.39 0.85 6.73
C GLY A 123 -3.05 1.10 8.07
N ILE A 124 -2.49 1.96 8.94
CA ILE A 124 -3.04 2.21 10.29
C ILE A 124 -4.51 2.66 10.23
N PHE A 125 -4.93 3.34 9.16
CA PHE A 125 -6.32 3.76 8.99
C PHE A 125 -7.33 2.59 9.06
N ILE A 126 -6.96 1.40 8.59
CA ILE A 126 -7.82 0.21 8.64
C ILE A 126 -8.12 -0.21 10.08
N MET A 127 -7.21 0.04 11.03
CA MET A 127 -7.43 -0.31 12.44
C MET A 127 -8.65 0.42 13.03
N PHE A 128 -8.96 1.63 12.55
CA PHE A 128 -10.13 2.37 13.01
C PHE A 128 -11.46 1.81 12.49
N GLN A 129 -11.45 0.90 11.52
CA GLN A 129 -12.65 0.21 11.03
C GLN A 129 -13.05 -1.00 11.87
N TYR A 130 -12.34 -1.27 12.98
CA TYR A 130 -12.59 -2.43 13.83
C TYR A 130 -14.05 -2.53 14.30
N THR A 131 -14.67 -1.43 14.71
CA THR A 131 -16.08 -1.41 15.14
C THR A 131 -17.02 -1.98 14.08
N ASN A 132 -16.89 -1.49 12.84
CA ASN A 132 -17.74 -1.92 11.74
C ASN A 132 -17.49 -3.38 11.36
N LEU A 133 -16.22 -3.79 11.30
CA LEU A 133 -15.84 -5.17 10.97
C LEU A 133 -16.29 -6.14 12.05
N HIS A 134 -16.13 -5.76 13.31
CA HIS A 134 -16.53 -6.58 14.43
C HIS A 134 -18.03 -6.73 14.47
N ILE A 135 -18.82 -5.64 14.45
CA ILE A 135 -20.29 -5.68 14.56
C ILE A 135 -20.92 -6.42 13.36
N ASN A 136 -20.57 -6.06 12.13
CA ASN A 136 -21.25 -6.60 10.95
C ASN A 136 -20.82 -8.02 10.57
N TYR A 137 -19.54 -8.37 10.78
CA TYR A 137 -18.97 -9.63 10.28
C TYR A 137 -18.39 -10.53 11.38
N GLY A 138 -18.43 -10.12 12.64
CA GLY A 138 -17.94 -10.93 13.77
C GLY A 138 -16.41 -11.03 13.84
N ILE A 139 -15.69 -10.17 13.10
CA ILE A 139 -14.23 -10.27 13.00
C ILE A 139 -13.55 -9.90 14.32
N GLY A 140 -12.71 -10.81 14.82
CA GLY A 140 -11.82 -10.56 15.94
C GLY A 140 -10.62 -9.70 15.59
N ILE A 141 -9.84 -9.32 16.60
CA ILE A 141 -8.62 -8.50 16.44
C ILE A 141 -7.61 -9.19 15.51
N SER A 142 -7.52 -10.53 15.53
CA SER A 142 -6.67 -11.30 14.62
C SER A 142 -7.03 -11.10 13.15
N GLY A 143 -8.33 -11.09 12.81
CA GLY A 143 -8.79 -10.81 11.45
C GLY A 143 -8.53 -9.36 11.03
N LEU A 144 -8.67 -8.40 11.96
CA LEU A 144 -8.28 -7.00 11.72
C LEU A 144 -6.79 -6.89 11.38
N LEU A 145 -5.92 -7.56 12.15
CA LEU A 145 -4.48 -7.58 11.91
C LEU A 145 -4.14 -8.21 10.56
N LEU A 146 -4.87 -9.24 10.14
CA LEU A 146 -4.72 -9.84 8.83
C LEU A 146 -5.09 -8.85 7.71
N ILE A 147 -6.25 -8.18 7.80
CA ILE A 147 -6.66 -7.16 6.79
C ILE A 147 -5.64 -6.03 6.74
N PHE A 148 -5.16 -5.56 7.89
CA PHE A 148 -4.10 -4.57 7.99
C PHE A 148 -2.82 -5.03 7.26
N LEU A 149 -2.36 -6.26 7.50
CA LEU A 149 -1.15 -6.80 6.87
C LEU A 149 -1.33 -6.92 5.36
N VAL A 150 -2.46 -7.48 4.92
CA VAL A 150 -2.82 -7.64 3.50
C VAL A 150 -2.87 -6.28 2.79
N TYR A 151 -3.47 -5.28 3.43
CA TYR A 151 -3.52 -3.91 2.93
C TYR A 151 -2.13 -3.31 2.79
N SER A 152 -1.32 -3.34 3.86
CA SER A 152 0.04 -2.78 3.84
C SER A 152 0.96 -3.49 2.85
N LEU A 153 0.79 -4.80 2.67
CA LEU A 153 1.53 -5.57 1.68
C LEU A 153 1.08 -5.19 0.25
N THR A 154 -0.22 -5.01 0.01
CA THR A 154 -0.74 -4.55 -1.28
C THR A 154 -0.20 -3.17 -1.65
N VAL A 155 -0.16 -2.23 -0.70
CA VAL A 155 0.44 -0.90 -0.91
C VAL A 155 1.92 -1.04 -1.25
N PHE A 156 2.68 -1.83 -0.48
CA PHE A 156 4.10 -2.07 -0.75
C PHE A 156 4.32 -2.66 -2.15
N LEU A 157 3.56 -3.69 -2.52
CA LEU A 157 3.64 -4.34 -3.83
C LEU A 157 3.25 -3.38 -4.96
N GLY A 158 2.24 -2.54 -4.77
CA GLY A 158 1.84 -1.51 -5.75
C GLY A 158 2.92 -0.47 -6.00
N GLN A 159 3.53 0.05 -4.93
CA GLN A 159 4.62 1.03 -5.08
C GLN A 159 5.87 0.40 -5.71
N THR A 160 6.22 -0.82 -5.30
CA THR A 160 7.33 -1.56 -5.91
C THR A 160 7.01 -1.77 -7.40
N SER A 161 5.81 -2.23 -7.76
CA SER A 161 5.40 -2.54 -9.14
C SER A 161 5.51 -1.34 -10.06
N ALA A 162 5.04 -0.19 -9.59
CA ALA A 162 5.15 1.07 -10.32
C ALA A 162 6.61 1.44 -10.59
N MET A 163 7.48 1.20 -9.63
CA MET A 163 8.90 1.49 -9.74
C MET A 163 9.62 0.55 -10.72
N LEU A 164 9.32 -0.75 -10.73
CA LEU A 164 9.83 -1.67 -11.76
C LEU A 164 9.50 -1.14 -13.15
N ILE A 165 8.24 -0.78 -13.38
CA ILE A 165 7.80 -0.28 -14.69
C ILE A 165 8.46 1.07 -15.00
N TYR A 166 8.59 1.94 -13.99
CA TYR A 166 9.29 3.20 -14.13
C TYR A 166 10.73 3.02 -14.61
N ILE A 167 11.47 2.04 -14.06
CA ILE A 167 12.85 1.71 -14.49
C ILE A 167 12.96 1.40 -15.99
N PHE A 168 11.93 0.80 -16.59
CA PHE A 168 11.96 0.42 -18.02
C PHE A 168 11.43 1.51 -18.95
N ILE A 169 10.78 2.53 -18.41
CA ILE A 169 9.98 3.50 -19.17
C ILE A 169 10.45 4.95 -18.95
N SER A 170 11.28 5.21 -17.94
CA SER A 170 11.71 6.54 -17.48
C SER A 170 12.35 7.42 -18.56
N HIS A 171 12.98 6.82 -19.58
CA HIS A 171 13.62 7.54 -20.69
C HIS A 171 12.71 8.45 -21.52
N SER A 172 11.39 8.29 -21.44
CA SER A 172 10.47 9.08 -22.24
C SER A 172 9.17 9.36 -21.51
N ASP A 173 8.89 10.65 -21.30
CA ASP A 173 7.61 11.12 -20.78
C ASP A 173 6.42 10.57 -21.58
N ARG A 174 6.58 10.39 -22.90
CA ARG A 174 5.56 9.80 -23.77
C ARG A 174 5.26 8.35 -23.38
N LYS A 175 6.29 7.51 -23.20
CA LYS A 175 6.10 6.11 -22.82
C LYS A 175 5.48 5.99 -21.42
N ARG A 176 5.86 6.88 -20.50
CA ARG A 176 5.26 6.95 -19.15
C ARG A 176 3.78 7.29 -19.20
N THR A 177 3.39 8.28 -20.00
CA THR A 177 1.98 8.64 -20.19
C THR A 177 1.20 7.52 -20.87
N ILE A 178 1.78 6.84 -21.86
CA ILE A 178 1.15 5.66 -22.49
C ILE A 178 0.91 4.56 -21.45
N ALA A 179 1.90 4.21 -20.63
CA ALA A 179 1.75 3.18 -19.60
C ALA A 179 0.63 3.52 -18.59
N LYS A 180 0.55 4.78 -18.16
CA LYS A 180 -0.54 5.26 -17.30
C LYS A 180 -1.90 5.17 -17.96
N ASN A 181 -2.00 5.58 -19.23
CA ASN A 181 -3.25 5.56 -19.97
C ASN A 181 -3.73 4.13 -20.23
N ILE A 182 -2.82 3.20 -20.55
CA ILE A 182 -3.15 1.77 -20.69
C ILE A 182 -3.66 1.21 -19.36
N PHE A 183 -2.97 1.52 -18.25
CA PHE A 183 -3.39 1.09 -16.92
C PHE A 183 -4.77 1.64 -16.54
N MET A 184 -5.01 2.93 -16.80
CA MET A 184 -6.31 3.56 -16.53
C MET A 184 -7.42 3.01 -17.44
N ALA A 185 -7.13 2.75 -18.72
CA ALA A 185 -8.06 2.10 -19.63
C ALA A 185 -8.44 0.69 -19.16
N TYR A 186 -7.49 -0.07 -18.64
CA TYR A 186 -7.76 -1.39 -18.04
C TYR A 186 -8.69 -1.29 -16.82
N ILE A 187 -8.48 -0.31 -15.92
CA ILE A 187 -9.39 -0.08 -14.78
C ILE A 187 -10.78 0.33 -15.25
N ILE A 188 -10.88 1.25 -16.21
CA ILE A 188 -12.16 1.70 -16.78
C ILE A 188 -12.89 0.52 -17.42
N LEU A 189 -12.18 -0.37 -18.11
CA LEU A 189 -12.75 -1.58 -18.69
C LEU A 189 -13.31 -2.51 -17.60
N LEU A 190 -12.58 -2.73 -16.51
CA LEU A 190 -13.09 -3.52 -15.37
C LEU A 190 -14.35 -2.89 -14.77
N CYS A 191 -14.32 -1.58 -14.51
CA CYS A 191 -15.49 -0.85 -14.01
C CYS A 191 -16.68 -0.94 -14.98
N ALA A 192 -16.44 -0.86 -16.29
CA ALA A 192 -17.49 -0.97 -17.31
C ALA A 192 -18.10 -2.39 -17.37
N ILE A 193 -17.29 -3.44 -17.25
CA ILE A 193 -17.79 -4.83 -17.20
C ILE A 193 -18.67 -5.03 -15.98
N ILE A 194 -18.22 -4.61 -14.79
CA ILE A 194 -19.00 -4.72 -13.56
C ILE A 194 -20.27 -3.86 -13.65
N GLY A 195 -20.15 -2.62 -14.15
CA GLY A 195 -21.29 -1.73 -14.36
C GLY A 195 -22.32 -2.29 -15.34
N PHE A 196 -21.90 -2.97 -16.39
CA PHE A 196 -22.78 -3.65 -17.33
C PHE A 196 -23.51 -4.84 -16.68
N GLN A 197 -22.82 -5.64 -15.85
CA GLN A 197 -23.45 -6.72 -15.09
C GLN A 197 -24.51 -6.20 -14.12
N VAL A 198 -24.23 -5.09 -13.44
CA VAL A 198 -25.19 -4.40 -12.56
C VAL A 198 -26.38 -3.87 -13.35
N PHE A 199 -26.15 -3.25 -14.51
CA PHE A 199 -27.22 -2.73 -15.37
C PHE A 199 -28.17 -3.83 -15.87
N LYS A 200 -27.64 -5.04 -16.14
CA LYS A 200 -28.45 -6.19 -16.57
C LYS A 200 -29.32 -6.76 -15.44
N ASN A 201 -28.88 -6.64 -14.19
CA ASN A 201 -29.47 -7.29 -13.02
C ASN A 201 -29.84 -6.25 -11.94
N GLN A 202 -30.68 -5.27 -12.30
CA GLN A 202 -30.99 -4.11 -11.46
C GLN A 202 -31.68 -4.45 -10.12
N ASN A 203 -32.36 -5.59 -10.06
CA ASN A 203 -33.10 -6.02 -8.86
C ASN A 203 -32.21 -6.65 -7.79
N ASP A 204 -30.95 -6.97 -8.10
CA ASP A 204 -30.05 -7.68 -7.20
C ASP A 204 -28.60 -7.18 -7.30
N VAL A 205 -28.45 -5.86 -7.15
CA VAL A 205 -27.16 -5.17 -7.30
C VAL A 205 -26.11 -5.69 -6.33
N LEU A 206 -26.50 -5.99 -5.09
CA LEU A 206 -25.56 -6.44 -4.05
C LEU A 206 -24.95 -7.79 -4.44
N ASN A 207 -25.76 -8.81 -4.77
CA ASN A 207 -25.21 -10.12 -5.11
C ASN A 207 -24.36 -10.09 -6.38
N VAL A 208 -24.70 -9.23 -7.36
CA VAL A 208 -23.89 -9.04 -8.56
C VAL A 208 -22.53 -8.45 -8.21
N LEU A 209 -22.47 -7.46 -7.33
CA LEU A 209 -21.21 -6.86 -6.87
C LEU A 209 -20.37 -7.83 -6.06
N VAL A 210 -21.01 -8.66 -5.21
CA VAL A 210 -20.34 -9.70 -4.43
C VAL A 210 -19.73 -10.77 -5.35
N SER A 211 -20.52 -11.25 -6.31
CA SER A 211 -20.08 -12.21 -7.32
C SER A 211 -18.96 -11.67 -8.18
N ALA A 212 -19.05 -10.40 -8.61
CA ALA A 212 -17.97 -9.74 -9.35
C ALA A 212 -16.71 -9.63 -8.47
N GLY A 213 -16.83 -9.09 -7.25
CA GLY A 213 -15.74 -8.85 -6.31
C GLY A 213 -14.94 -10.10 -5.93
N ASN A 214 -15.63 -11.24 -5.85
CA ASN A 214 -15.03 -12.56 -5.60
C ASN A 214 -14.76 -13.33 -6.91
N GLY A 215 -15.06 -12.75 -8.06
CA GLY A 215 -14.91 -13.37 -9.36
C GLY A 215 -13.45 -13.45 -9.82
N LEU A 216 -13.20 -14.32 -10.79
CA LEU A 216 -11.87 -14.48 -11.39
C LEU A 216 -11.36 -13.19 -12.03
N LEU A 217 -12.25 -12.31 -12.51
CA LEU A 217 -11.88 -11.03 -13.11
C LEU A 217 -11.10 -10.15 -12.13
N LEU A 218 -11.63 -9.88 -10.93
CA LEU A 218 -10.92 -9.07 -9.94
C LEU A 218 -9.76 -9.85 -9.29
N ARG A 219 -9.90 -11.17 -9.10
CA ARG A 219 -8.80 -12.02 -8.58
C ARG A 219 -7.61 -12.10 -9.54
N SER A 220 -7.81 -11.91 -10.85
CA SER A 220 -6.73 -11.87 -11.84
C SER A 220 -5.86 -10.61 -11.76
N PHE A 221 -6.35 -9.56 -11.07
CA PHE A 221 -5.64 -8.30 -10.92
C PHE A 221 -4.31 -8.52 -10.16
N PRO A 222 -3.15 -8.18 -10.73
CA PRO A 222 -1.85 -8.49 -10.13
C PRO A 222 -1.68 -7.90 -8.73
N PHE A 223 -1.18 -8.74 -7.82
CA PHE A 223 -0.99 -8.45 -6.40
C PHE A 223 -2.28 -8.09 -5.64
N ALA A 224 -3.05 -7.07 -6.02
CA ALA A 224 -4.25 -6.68 -5.30
C ALA A 224 -5.32 -7.79 -5.28
N GLY A 225 -5.60 -8.40 -6.44
CA GLY A 225 -6.55 -9.49 -6.57
C GLY A 225 -6.06 -10.77 -5.88
N TRP A 226 -4.76 -11.05 -5.96
CA TRP A 226 -4.15 -12.21 -5.27
C TRP A 226 -4.12 -12.02 -3.76
N MET A 227 -3.81 -10.82 -3.28
CA MET A 227 -3.84 -10.49 -1.86
C MET A 227 -5.27 -10.53 -1.31
N ALA A 228 -6.27 -10.14 -2.11
CA ALA A 228 -7.67 -10.33 -1.78
C ALA A 228 -8.04 -11.83 -1.70
N GLY A 229 -7.66 -12.63 -2.70
CA GLY A 229 -7.86 -14.08 -2.70
C GLY A 229 -7.14 -14.80 -1.56
N PHE A 230 -5.98 -14.30 -1.14
CA PHE A 230 -5.29 -14.76 0.07
C PHE A 230 -6.12 -14.46 1.33
N ALA A 231 -6.58 -13.23 1.50
CA ALA A 231 -7.39 -12.85 2.66
C ALA A 231 -8.69 -13.67 2.72
N ASP A 232 -9.40 -13.75 1.60
CA ASP A 232 -10.63 -14.53 1.44
C ASP A 232 -10.40 -16.02 1.79
N GLY A 233 -9.35 -16.64 1.27
CA GLY A 233 -9.04 -18.03 1.59
C GLY A 233 -8.74 -18.28 3.07
N ILE A 234 -8.12 -17.32 3.78
CA ILE A 234 -7.92 -17.44 5.23
C ILE A 234 -9.23 -17.33 5.99
N PHE A 235 -10.09 -16.40 5.61
CA PHE A 235 -11.35 -16.18 6.30
C PHE A 235 -12.40 -17.25 6.02
N SER A 236 -12.44 -17.77 4.80
CA SER A 236 -13.30 -18.87 4.37
C SER A 236 -12.79 -20.25 4.85
N GLY A 237 -11.61 -20.31 5.49
CA GLY A 237 -10.99 -21.54 5.97
C GLY A 237 -10.34 -22.40 4.87
N GLU A 238 -10.30 -21.91 3.64
CA GLU A 238 -9.71 -22.58 2.48
C GLU A 238 -8.20 -22.28 2.38
N TYR A 239 -7.44 -22.77 3.37
CA TYR A 239 -6.00 -22.48 3.50
C TYR A 239 -5.16 -22.84 2.27
N LEU A 240 -5.58 -23.85 1.50
CA LEU A 240 -4.91 -24.21 0.24
C LEU A 240 -5.01 -23.09 -0.80
N GLN A 241 -6.20 -22.52 -0.98
CA GLN A 241 -6.39 -21.40 -1.91
C GLN A 241 -5.61 -20.17 -1.44
N ALA A 242 -5.64 -19.89 -0.14
CA ALA A 242 -4.84 -18.82 0.44
C ALA A 242 -3.34 -19.01 0.13
N ALA A 243 -2.80 -20.21 0.35
CA ALA A 243 -1.41 -20.54 0.07
C ALA A 243 -1.06 -20.38 -1.42
N LEU A 244 -1.96 -20.75 -2.34
CA LEU A 244 -1.75 -20.57 -3.79
C LEU A 244 -1.65 -19.10 -4.17
N TRP A 245 -2.59 -18.26 -3.74
CA TRP A 245 -2.57 -16.83 -4.05
C TRP A 245 -1.37 -16.11 -3.45
N LEU A 246 -1.01 -16.46 -2.21
CA LEU A 246 0.20 -15.97 -1.58
C LEU A 246 1.46 -16.44 -2.33
N GLY A 247 1.50 -17.71 -2.74
CA GLY A 247 2.60 -18.31 -3.49
C GLY A 247 2.83 -17.61 -4.83
N ILE A 248 1.78 -17.37 -5.61
CA ILE A 248 1.85 -16.61 -6.87
C ILE A 248 2.35 -15.19 -6.62
N SER A 249 1.87 -14.54 -5.55
CA SER A 249 2.32 -13.19 -5.17
C SER A 249 3.81 -13.16 -4.82
N VAL A 250 4.30 -14.14 -4.06
CA VAL A 250 5.72 -14.26 -3.71
C VAL A 250 6.58 -14.52 -4.96
N LEU A 251 6.16 -15.43 -5.84
CA LEU A 251 6.88 -15.72 -7.09
C LEU A 251 6.96 -14.50 -8.01
N ALA A 252 5.85 -13.80 -8.19
CA ALA A 252 5.81 -12.56 -8.98
C ALA A 252 6.71 -11.47 -8.37
N PHE A 253 6.71 -11.33 -7.04
CA PHE A 253 7.59 -10.39 -6.35
C PHE A 253 9.07 -10.75 -6.52
N LEU A 254 9.45 -12.03 -6.40
CA LEU A 254 10.83 -12.47 -6.62
C LEU A 254 11.30 -12.28 -8.07
N ALA A 255 10.43 -12.55 -9.05
CA ALA A 255 10.70 -12.30 -10.46
C ALA A 255 10.96 -10.81 -10.71
N MET A 256 10.15 -9.96 -10.09
CA MET A 256 10.27 -8.52 -10.15
C MET A 256 11.56 -8.00 -9.48
N LEU A 257 11.92 -8.48 -8.30
CA LEU A 257 13.20 -8.14 -7.66
C LEU A 257 14.39 -8.55 -8.56
N SER A 258 14.29 -9.72 -9.20
CA SER A 258 15.31 -10.21 -10.12
C SER A 258 15.45 -9.29 -11.33
N ALA A 259 14.33 -8.85 -11.93
CA ALA A 259 14.31 -7.91 -13.04
C ALA A 259 14.93 -6.54 -12.67
N MET A 260 14.56 -5.98 -11.52
CA MET A 260 15.13 -4.72 -11.03
C MET A 260 16.64 -4.83 -10.78
N SER A 261 17.11 -5.94 -10.23
CA SER A 261 18.53 -6.13 -9.91
C SER A 261 19.46 -6.17 -11.14
N ARG A 262 18.90 -6.40 -12.33
CA ARG A 262 19.63 -6.42 -13.61
C ARG A 262 19.71 -5.04 -14.29
N SER A 263 18.85 -4.09 -13.92
CA SER A 263 18.84 -2.73 -14.47
C SER A 263 19.74 -1.80 -13.64
N ASN A 264 20.92 -1.44 -14.15
CA ASN A 264 22.02 -1.01 -13.27
C ASN A 264 22.67 0.34 -13.59
N ARG A 265 22.18 1.15 -14.54
CA ARG A 265 22.80 2.47 -14.82
C ARG A 265 21.84 3.64 -14.77
N GLU A 266 20.67 3.54 -15.39
CA GLU A 266 19.78 4.71 -15.57
C GLU A 266 18.86 4.97 -14.37
N TYR A 267 18.45 3.92 -13.67
CA TYR A 267 17.56 4.03 -12.51
C TYR A 267 18.06 5.01 -11.43
N TYR A 268 19.36 5.05 -11.14
CA TYR A 268 19.89 5.93 -10.08
C TYR A 268 19.83 7.40 -10.48
N GLU A 269 20.11 7.72 -11.75
CA GLU A 269 20.01 9.08 -12.30
C GLU A 269 18.56 9.56 -12.31
N ASP A 270 17.63 8.68 -12.69
CA ASP A 270 16.20 9.01 -12.68
C ASP A 270 15.66 9.20 -11.26
N VAL A 271 16.20 8.44 -10.30
CA VAL A 271 15.87 8.61 -8.87
C VAL A 271 16.45 9.89 -8.32
N LEU A 272 17.65 10.28 -8.71
CA LEU A 272 18.25 11.57 -8.37
C LEU A 272 17.33 12.71 -8.82
N ALA A 273 16.99 12.76 -10.10
CA ALA A 273 16.13 13.81 -10.65
C ALA A 273 14.71 13.84 -10.03
N SER A 274 14.10 12.67 -9.82
CA SER A 274 12.78 12.60 -9.15
C SER A 274 12.83 12.98 -7.67
N THR A 275 13.94 12.70 -6.99
CA THR A 275 14.12 13.10 -5.58
C THR A 275 14.39 14.59 -5.45
N GLU A 276 15.17 15.19 -6.36
CA GLU A 276 15.41 16.63 -6.42
C GLU A 276 14.12 17.41 -6.68
N THR A 277 13.32 17.00 -7.66
CA THR A 277 12.03 17.64 -7.96
C THR A 277 11.07 17.56 -6.76
N ALA A 278 10.99 16.40 -6.09
CA ALA A 278 10.19 16.24 -4.87
C ALA A 278 10.72 17.10 -3.70
N PHE A 279 12.04 17.21 -3.54
CA PHE A 279 12.66 18.04 -2.52
C PHE A 279 12.40 19.53 -2.77
N ASN A 280 12.60 20.00 -4.00
CA ASN A 280 12.35 21.39 -4.38
C ASN A 280 10.88 21.78 -4.17
N ALA A 281 9.94 20.89 -4.51
CA ALA A 281 8.51 21.11 -4.25
C ALA A 281 8.21 21.23 -2.74
N LEU A 282 8.86 20.41 -1.90
CA LEU A 282 8.68 20.46 -0.46
C LEU A 282 9.32 21.72 0.17
N SER A 283 10.49 22.14 -0.31
CA SER A 283 11.16 23.36 0.13
C SER A 283 10.35 24.60 -0.26
N ALA A 284 9.85 24.66 -1.50
CA ALA A 284 8.97 25.74 -1.96
C ALA A 284 7.66 25.81 -1.14
N ALA A 285 7.07 24.68 -0.77
CA ALA A 285 5.88 24.66 0.10
C ALA A 285 6.18 25.19 1.51
N LYS A 286 7.36 24.89 2.06
CA LYS A 286 7.79 25.41 3.38
C LYS A 286 8.07 26.90 3.33
N GLU A 287 8.72 27.38 2.26
CA GLU A 287 9.02 28.80 2.06
C GLU A 287 7.73 29.61 1.80
N GLY A 288 6.80 29.10 0.99
CA GLY A 288 5.49 29.72 0.77
C GLY A 288 4.59 29.71 2.01
N SER A 289 4.69 28.68 2.86
CA SER A 289 4.01 28.65 4.15
C SER A 289 4.65 29.57 5.19
N ALA A 290 5.95 29.85 5.09
CA ALA A 290 6.64 30.82 5.96
C ALA A 290 6.34 32.27 5.56
N ALA A 291 6.07 32.53 4.27
CA ALA A 291 5.69 33.85 3.77
C ALA A 291 4.24 34.26 4.11
N THR A 292 3.37 33.31 4.48
CA THR A 292 1.95 33.54 4.79
C THR A 292 1.60 33.47 6.28
N ALA A 293 2.58 33.21 7.15
CA ALA A 293 2.38 33.29 8.60
C ALA A 293 2.41 34.77 9.04
N PRO A 294 1.32 35.34 9.60
CA PRO A 294 1.38 36.69 10.16
C PRO A 294 2.36 36.70 11.33
N MET A 295 3.24 37.71 11.33
CA MET A 295 4.19 38.00 12.42
C MET A 295 3.46 38.27 13.74
#